data_AF-A0A2N0LF56-F1
#
_entry.id   AF-A0A2N0LF56-F1
#
_cell.length_a   1.000
_cell.length_b   1.000
_cell.length_c   1.000
_cell.angle_alpha   90.00
_cell.angle_beta   90.00
_cell.angle_gamma   90.00
#
_symmetry.space_group_name_H-M   'P 1'
#
loop_
_entity.id
_entity.type
_entity.pdbx_description
1 polymer ?
#
loop_
_entity_poly.entity_id
_entity_poly.type
_entity_poly.pdbx_seq_one_letter_code
_entity_poly.pdbx_strand_id
1 'polypeptide(L)'
;MLQRKMRWLIDLDLPPLSQGESDTVHLSELGRDAVMEAVKDDRAVVTTNRYLMESRTIPFNCPAIVILERGDLPPEALQRNLTHFEFCLSHDMKREAIEGQRFYIEADRAIYRIRLDGGLEEMEAWKIPSIKPTQASDASV
;
A
#
# COMPACT_ATOMS: atom_id res chain seq x y z
N MET A 1 -1.76 12.24 -18.13
CA MET A 1 -2.99 11.71 -17.50
C MET A 1 -2.92 12.12 -16.04
N LEU A 2 -3.90 12.88 -15.54
CA LEU A 2 -3.98 13.19 -14.11
C LEU A 2 -4.17 11.86 -13.38
N GLN A 3 -3.17 11.48 -12.60
CA GLN A 3 -3.23 10.29 -11.77
C GLN A 3 -4.33 10.52 -10.73
N ARG A 4 -5.42 9.77 -10.84
CA ARG A 4 -6.54 9.89 -9.90
C ARG A 4 -6.02 9.47 -8.53
N LYS A 5 -6.03 10.40 -7.57
CA LYS A 5 -5.55 10.16 -6.21
C LYS A 5 -6.35 9.01 -5.59
N MET A 6 -5.69 8.12 -4.84
CA MET A 6 -6.39 7.00 -4.21
C MET A 6 -7.40 7.53 -3.20
N ARG A 7 -8.51 6.79 -3.10
CA ARG A 7 -9.57 7.05 -2.13
C ARG A 7 -9.42 6.04 -1.03
N TRP A 8 -9.25 6.51 0.20
CA TRP A 8 -8.88 5.69 1.33
C TRP A 8 -10.06 5.50 2.27
N LEU A 9 -10.18 4.28 2.79
CA LEU A 9 -10.98 3.91 3.94
C LEU A 9 -10.01 3.50 5.05
N ILE A 10 -9.95 4.30 6.11
CA ILE A 10 -9.04 4.09 7.24
C ILE A 10 -9.78 3.28 8.31
N ASP A 11 -9.23 2.14 8.70
CA ASP A 11 -9.81 1.25 9.71
C ASP A 11 -9.78 1.87 11.12
N LEU A 12 -10.57 1.33 12.05
CA LEU A 12 -10.80 1.85 13.40
C LEU A 12 -9.55 1.92 14.28
N ASP A 13 -8.59 1.03 14.03
CA ASP A 13 -7.35 0.91 14.82
C ASP A 13 -6.26 1.88 14.37
N LEU A 14 -6.56 2.76 13.41
CA LEU A 14 -5.63 3.76 12.88
C LEU A 14 -6.11 5.16 13.22
N PRO A 15 -5.20 6.16 13.28
CA PRO A 15 -5.62 7.53 13.51
C PRO A 15 -6.41 8.08 12.31
N PRO A 16 -7.41 8.97 12.55
CA PRO A 16 -8.04 9.71 11.48
C PRO A 16 -7.04 10.67 10.83
N LEU A 17 -7.15 10.83 9.51
CA LEU A 17 -6.34 11.79 8.75
C LEU A 17 -7.10 13.09 8.56
N SER A 18 -6.38 14.21 8.57
CA SER A 18 -6.95 15.54 8.37
C SER A 18 -7.56 15.66 6.97
N GLN A 19 -8.78 16.19 6.88
CA GLN A 19 -9.41 16.45 5.59
C GLN A 19 -8.64 17.55 4.84
N GLY A 20 -8.16 17.25 3.62
CA GLY A 20 -7.57 18.26 2.75
C GLY A 20 -6.55 17.73 1.75
N GLU A 21 -5.79 16.69 2.11
CA GLU A 21 -4.75 16.18 1.22
C GLU A 21 -5.18 14.93 0.46
N SER A 22 -5.87 13.97 1.09
CA SER A 22 -6.28 12.70 0.48
C SER A 22 -7.79 12.48 0.66
N ASP A 23 -8.46 11.80 -0.29
CA ASP A 23 -9.88 11.45 -0.13
C ASP A 23 -10.00 10.29 0.87
N THR A 24 -9.98 10.62 2.17
CA THR A 24 -9.99 9.66 3.29
C THR A 24 -11.32 9.68 4.01
N VAL A 25 -11.86 8.49 4.30
CA VAL A 25 -12.99 8.29 5.22
C VAL A 25 -12.53 7.37 6.34
N HIS A 26 -12.85 7.70 7.59
CA HIS A 26 -12.55 6.83 8.71
C HIS A 26 -13.72 5.88 9.00
N LEU A 27 -13.45 4.61 9.30
CA LEU A 27 -14.50 3.58 9.44
C LEU A 27 -15.47 3.87 10.59
N SER A 28 -15.03 4.64 11.59
CA SER A 28 -15.89 5.11 12.69
C SER A 28 -17.09 5.92 12.21
N GLU A 29 -17.05 6.46 10.99
CA GLU A 29 -18.13 7.22 10.37
C GLU A 29 -19.17 6.33 9.67
N LEU A 30 -18.84 5.06 9.39
CA LEU A 30 -19.65 4.15 8.56
C LEU A 30 -20.32 3.00 9.34
N GLY A 31 -19.81 2.66 10.52
CA GLY A 31 -20.44 1.70 11.45
C GLY A 31 -20.59 0.26 10.93
N ARG A 32 -19.77 -0.15 9.96
CA ARG A 32 -19.83 -1.45 9.25
C ARG A 32 -18.43 -2.02 9.01
N ASP A 33 -18.36 -3.23 8.45
CA ASP A 33 -17.12 -3.92 8.08
C ASP A 33 -16.33 -3.17 7.00
N ALA A 34 -15.01 -3.09 7.17
CA ALA A 34 -14.11 -2.32 6.30
C ALA A 34 -14.11 -2.80 4.85
N VAL A 35 -14.11 -4.13 4.63
CA VAL A 35 -14.06 -4.70 3.28
C VAL A 35 -15.38 -4.46 2.55
N MET A 36 -16.50 -4.61 3.25
CA MET A 36 -17.82 -4.31 2.67
C MET A 36 -17.96 -2.84 2.27
N GLU A 37 -17.58 -1.90 3.13
CA GLU A 37 -17.67 -0.47 2.80
C GLU A 37 -16.68 -0.06 1.71
N ALA A 38 -15.49 -0.67 1.68
CA ALA A 38 -14.53 -0.47 0.59
C ALA A 38 -15.08 -0.87 -0.77
N VAL A 39 -15.69 -2.05 -0.89
CA VAL A 39 -16.33 -2.52 -2.13
C VAL A 39 -17.49 -1.60 -2.52
N LYS A 40 -18.31 -1.18 -1.55
CA LYS A 40 -19.48 -0.34 -1.80
C LYS A 40 -19.11 1.05 -2.32
N ASP A 41 -18.09 1.67 -1.72
CA ASP A 41 -17.73 3.05 -1.98
C ASP A 41 -16.53 3.21 -2.93
N ASP A 42 -15.97 2.10 -3.44
CA ASP A 42 -14.76 2.06 -4.27
C ASP A 42 -13.59 2.82 -3.62
N ARG A 43 -13.19 2.32 -2.45
CA ARG A 43 -12.11 2.88 -1.62
C ARG A 43 -11.11 1.79 -1.23
N ALA A 44 -9.82 2.07 -1.37
CA ALA A 44 -8.77 1.21 -0.85
C ALA A 44 -8.79 1.21 0.68
N VAL A 45 -8.60 0.05 1.30
CA VAL A 45 -8.60 -0.10 2.77
C VAL A 45 -7.19 0.07 3.29
N VAL A 46 -7.05 0.78 4.40
CA VAL A 46 -5.84 0.78 5.23
C VAL A 46 -6.20 0.22 6.59
N THR A 47 -5.53 -0.84 7.02
CA THR A 47 -5.86 -1.60 8.24
C THR A 47 -4.61 -2.15 8.91
N THR A 48 -4.71 -2.49 10.18
CA THR A 48 -3.69 -3.26 10.93
C THR A 48 -4.04 -4.76 11.00
N ASN A 49 -5.19 -5.15 10.45
CA ASN A 49 -5.71 -6.50 10.51
C ASN A 49 -4.91 -7.47 9.62
N ARG A 50 -3.99 -8.21 10.24
CA ARG A 50 -3.11 -9.17 9.57
C ARG A 50 -3.84 -10.39 8.97
N TYR A 51 -5.07 -10.69 9.38
CA TYR A 51 -5.85 -11.78 8.75
C TYR A 51 -6.15 -11.50 7.28
N LEU A 52 -6.12 -10.22 6.87
CA LEU A 52 -6.29 -9.81 5.47
C LEU A 52 -5.04 -10.04 4.62
N MET A 53 -3.92 -10.51 5.19
CA MET A 53 -2.75 -10.93 4.42
C MET A 53 -2.99 -12.25 3.68
N GLU A 54 -3.93 -13.09 4.14
CA GLU A 54 -4.20 -14.40 3.53
C GLU A 54 -4.99 -14.30 2.22
N SER A 55 -4.65 -15.15 1.24
CA SER A 55 -5.23 -15.07 -0.11
C SER A 55 -6.73 -15.40 -0.18
N ARG A 56 -7.28 -16.09 0.83
CA ARG A 56 -8.66 -16.61 0.85
C ARG A 56 -9.68 -15.65 1.45
N THR A 57 -9.27 -14.52 2.02
CA THR A 57 -10.13 -13.70 2.88
C THR A 57 -10.81 -12.53 2.17
N ILE A 58 -10.56 -12.29 0.86
CA ILE A 58 -10.98 -11.06 0.19
C ILE A 58 -11.57 -11.35 -1.21
N PRO A 59 -12.72 -10.74 -1.59
CA PRO A 59 -13.28 -10.82 -2.94
C PRO A 59 -12.33 -10.30 -4.04
N PHE A 60 -12.37 -10.89 -5.23
CA PHE A 60 -11.52 -10.47 -6.37
C PHE A 60 -11.78 -9.05 -6.86
N ASN A 61 -12.99 -8.52 -6.66
CA ASN A 61 -13.37 -7.15 -7.03
C ASN A 61 -13.16 -6.15 -5.89
N CYS A 62 -12.50 -6.54 -4.79
CA CYS A 62 -12.21 -5.63 -3.71
C CYS A 62 -11.17 -4.61 -4.17
N PRO A 63 -11.33 -3.31 -3.85
CA PRO A 63 -10.23 -2.35 -3.96
C PRO A 63 -9.00 -2.82 -3.17
N ALA A 64 -7.85 -2.21 -3.46
CA ALA A 64 -6.59 -2.56 -2.82
C ALA A 64 -6.71 -2.54 -1.28
N ILE A 65 -6.09 -3.53 -0.63
CA ILE A 65 -6.01 -3.60 0.83
C ILE A 65 -4.56 -3.40 1.25
N VAL A 66 -4.33 -2.41 2.10
CA VAL A 66 -3.02 -2.03 2.64
C VAL A 66 -3.00 -2.38 4.13
N ILE A 67 -2.15 -3.34 4.49
CA ILE A 67 -1.93 -3.79 5.86
C ILE A 67 -0.70 -3.07 6.42
N LEU A 68 -0.87 -2.29 7.49
CA LEU A 68 0.22 -1.67 8.24
C LEU A 68 0.74 -2.62 9.33
N GLU A 69 2.07 -2.63 9.54
CA GLU A 69 2.70 -3.46 10.57
C GLU A 69 2.14 -3.21 11.97
N ARG A 70 1.85 -1.94 12.30
CA ARG A 70 1.42 -1.47 13.63
C ARG A 70 0.37 -0.37 13.53
N GLY A 71 -0.46 -0.25 14.57
CA GLY A 71 -1.51 0.78 14.68
C GLY A 71 -1.14 2.01 15.49
N ASP A 72 -0.02 1.99 16.23
CA ASP A 72 0.48 3.09 17.06
C ASP A 72 1.23 4.16 16.25
N LEU A 73 0.73 4.46 15.05
CA LEU A 73 1.28 5.47 14.16
C LEU A 73 0.61 6.83 14.43
N PRO A 74 1.38 7.93 14.52
CA PRO A 74 0.78 9.26 14.50
C PRO A 74 0.18 9.56 13.11
N PRO A 75 -0.84 10.44 13.01
CA PRO A 75 -1.50 10.78 11.75
C PRO A 75 -0.53 11.18 10.63
N GLU A 76 0.53 11.93 10.96
CA GLU A 76 1.54 12.39 10.01
C GLU A 76 2.37 11.24 9.45
N ALA A 77 2.66 10.22 10.26
CA ALA A 77 3.35 9.02 9.80
C ALA A 77 2.45 8.19 8.90
N LEU A 78 1.17 8.04 9.24
CA LEU A 78 0.19 7.37 8.39
C LEU A 78 0.09 8.07 7.02
N GLN A 79 -0.12 9.40 7.00
CA GLN A 79 -0.20 10.18 5.75
C GLN A 79 1.06 10.04 4.91
N ARG A 80 2.25 10.10 5.52
CA ARG A 80 3.52 9.90 4.83
C ARG A 80 3.63 8.52 4.19
N ASN A 81 3.27 7.47 4.90
CA ASN A 81 3.31 6.09 4.39
C ASN A 81 2.31 5.87 3.24
N LEU A 82 1.09 6.42 3.34
CA LEU A 82 0.11 6.34 2.24
C LEU A 82 0.54 7.14 1.01
N THR A 83 1.11 8.33 1.21
CA THR A 83 1.66 9.13 0.11
C THR A 83 2.82 8.40 -0.56
N HIS A 84 3.68 7.77 0.24
CA HIS A 84 4.80 6.98 -0.26
C HIS A 84 4.31 5.76 -1.05
N PHE A 85 3.27 5.10 -0.57
CA PHE A 85 2.63 3.99 -1.27
C PHE A 85 2.02 4.40 -2.62
N GLU A 86 1.27 5.50 -2.67
CA GLU A 86 0.76 6.06 -3.93
C GLU A 86 1.91 6.36 -4.91
N PHE A 87 3.04 6.86 -4.40
CA PHE A 87 4.25 7.08 -5.18
C PHE A 87 4.85 5.77 -5.70
N CYS A 88 5.01 4.73 -4.89
CA CYS A 88 5.46 3.40 -5.33
C CYS A 88 4.57 2.83 -6.44
N LEU A 89 3.25 2.87 -6.25
CA LEU A 89 2.30 2.41 -7.26
C LEU A 89 2.44 3.17 -8.58
N SER A 90 2.69 4.49 -8.52
CA SER A 90 2.85 5.31 -9.72
C SER A 90 4.11 4.99 -10.54
N HIS A 91 5.16 4.46 -9.91
CA HIS A 91 6.48 4.23 -10.54
C HIS A 91 6.72 2.78 -10.93
N ASP A 92 6.21 1.82 -10.14
CA ASP A 92 6.54 0.39 -10.30
C ASP A 92 5.48 -0.36 -11.13
N MET A 93 4.26 0.18 -11.25
CA MET A 93 3.20 -0.53 -11.94
C MET A 93 3.31 -0.39 -13.47
N LYS A 94 3.78 -1.47 -14.09
CA LYS A 94 3.40 -1.86 -15.45
C LYS A 94 1.87 -2.08 -15.56
N ARG A 95 1.03 -1.06 -15.32
CA ARG A 95 -0.45 -1.08 -15.49
C ARG A 95 -1.18 -2.34 -14.98
N GLU A 96 -0.68 -3.04 -13.97
CA GLU A 96 -1.44 -4.14 -13.37
C GLU A 96 -2.61 -3.56 -12.57
N ALA A 97 -3.74 -4.26 -12.54
CA ALA A 97 -4.89 -3.83 -11.75
C ALA A 97 -4.56 -3.95 -10.26
N ILE A 98 -4.76 -2.87 -9.50
CA ILE A 98 -4.63 -2.84 -8.04
C ILE A 98 -5.80 -3.52 -7.33
N GLU A 99 -6.90 -3.77 -8.04
CA GLU A 99 -8.06 -4.51 -7.53
C GLU A 99 -7.67 -5.95 -7.18
N GLY A 100 -8.17 -6.43 -6.05
CA GLY A 100 -7.87 -7.75 -5.49
C GLY A 100 -6.44 -7.90 -4.97
N GLN A 101 -5.61 -6.85 -5.04
CA GLN A 101 -4.24 -6.87 -4.55
C GLN A 101 -4.17 -6.51 -3.06
N ARG A 102 -3.16 -7.07 -2.40
CA ARG A 102 -2.84 -6.79 -1.01
C ARG A 102 -1.43 -6.27 -0.90
N PHE A 103 -1.24 -5.33 0.01
CA PHE A 103 0.04 -4.70 0.26
C PHE A 103 0.32 -4.71 1.75
N TYR A 104 1.59 -4.81 2.10
CA TYR A 104 2.06 -4.74 3.47
C TYR A 104 3.05 -3.58 3.59
N ILE A 105 2.86 -2.74 4.61
CA ILE A 105 3.72 -1.60 4.88
C ILE A 105 4.37 -1.78 6.26
N GLU A 106 5.69 -1.92 6.26
CA GLU A 106 6.53 -1.65 7.43
C GLU A 106 6.75 -0.14 7.50
N ALA A 107 6.09 0.51 8.46
CA ALA A 107 6.00 1.96 8.49
C ALA A 107 7.38 2.63 8.44
N ASP A 108 7.54 3.60 7.54
CA ASP A 108 8.77 4.34 7.26
C ASP A 108 9.98 3.49 6.85
N ARG A 109 9.78 2.19 6.61
CA ARG A 109 10.85 1.25 6.32
C ARG A 109 10.72 0.62 4.95
N ALA A 110 9.59 0.00 4.63
CA ALA A 110 9.44 -0.74 3.38
C ALA A 110 7.97 -0.98 3.00
N ILE A 111 7.73 -1.11 1.70
CA ILE A 111 6.42 -1.42 1.12
C ILE A 111 6.55 -2.70 0.30
N TYR A 112 5.62 -3.62 0.52
CA TYR A 112 5.60 -4.92 -0.14
C TYR A 112 4.24 -5.18 -0.80
N ARG A 113 4.27 -5.82 -1.97
CA ARG A 113 3.12 -6.51 -2.55
C ARG A 113 3.07 -7.94 -2.02
N ILE A 114 1.88 -8.39 -1.61
CA ILE A 114 1.66 -9.78 -1.20
C ILE A 114 1.24 -10.59 -2.42
N ARG A 115 2.06 -11.54 -2.84
CA ARG A 115 1.78 -12.45 -3.94
C ARG A 115 0.72 -13.49 -3.55
N LEU A 116 0.14 -14.15 -4.55
CA LEU A 116 -0.92 -15.15 -4.34
C LEU A 116 -0.47 -16.37 -3.51
N ASP A 117 0.83 -16.67 -3.53
CA ASP A 117 1.46 -17.72 -2.72
C ASP A 117 1.81 -17.26 -1.28
N GLY A 118 1.51 -16.01 -0.93
CA GLY A 118 1.83 -15.40 0.35
C GLY A 118 3.25 -14.79 0.41
N GLY A 119 4.03 -14.88 -0.66
CA GLY A 119 5.35 -14.26 -0.74
C GLY A 119 5.27 -12.73 -0.74
N LEU A 120 6.26 -12.09 -0.11
CA LEU A 120 6.39 -10.63 -0.12
C LEU A 120 7.34 -10.19 -1.23
N GLU A 121 6.93 -9.19 -2.00
CA GLU A 121 7.72 -8.57 -3.05
C GLU A 121 7.88 -7.08 -2.75
N GLU A 122 9.11 -6.66 -2.44
CA GLU A 122 9.41 -5.26 -2.11
C GLU A 122 9.22 -4.36 -3.34
N MET A 123 8.50 -3.25 -3.16
CA MET A 123 8.12 -2.31 -4.23
C MET A 123 9.06 -1.10 -4.33
N GLU A 124 9.94 -0.90 -3.35
CA GLU A 124 10.83 0.27 -3.28
C GLU A 124 12.09 0.08 -4.14
N ALA A 125 11.92 0.16 -5.46
CA ALA A 125 12.97 -0.14 -6.45
C ALA A 125 14.27 0.68 -6.28
N TRP A 126 14.22 1.88 -5.67
CA TRP A 126 15.40 2.74 -5.45
C TRP A 126 16.34 2.25 -4.34
N LYS A 127 15.94 1.28 -3.51
CA LYS A 127 16.83 0.65 -2.52
C LYS A 127 17.79 -0.36 -3.12
N ILE A 128 17.55 -0.77 -4.36
CA ILE A 128 18.43 -1.68 -5.07
C ILE A 128 19.57 -0.83 -5.65
N PRO A 129 20.84 -1.00 -5.20
CA PRO A 129 21.94 -0.25 -5.77
C PRO A 129 22.00 -0.53 -7.27
N SER A 130 21.98 0.51 -8.09
CA SER A 130 22.27 0.38 -9.52
C SER A 130 23.76 0.10 -9.68
N ILE A 131 24.17 -1.15 -9.45
CA ILE A 131 25.52 -1.60 -9.77
C ILE A 131 25.55 -1.72 -11.28
N LYS A 132 25.90 -0.63 -11.97
CA LYS A 132 26.41 -0.76 -13.33
C LYS A 132 27.71 -1.54 -13.21
N PRO A 133 27.84 -2.75 -13.80
CA PRO A 133 29.12 -3.41 -13.86
C PRO A 133 30.04 -2.52 -14.70
N THR A 134 30.89 -1.75 -14.05
CA THR A 134 32.03 -1.12 -14.70
C THR A 134 32.88 -2.29 -15.18
N GLN A 135 32.87 -2.56 -16.48
CA GLN A 135 33.87 -3.41 -17.11
C GLN A 135 35.23 -2.74 -16.85
N ALA A 136 35.91 -3.17 -15.79
CA ALA A 136 37.34 -2.96 -15.65
C ALA A 136 37.97 -3.78 -16.77
N SER A 137 38.22 -3.12 -17.90
CA SER A 137 39.03 -3.67 -18.97
C SER A 137 40.39 -3.98 -18.38
N ASP A 138 40.78 -5.25 -18.45
CA ASP A 138 42.09 -5.75 -18.08
C ASP A 138 43.19 -4.85 -18.66
N ALA A 139 43.96 -4.20 -17.78
CA ALA A 139 45.29 -3.74 -18.12
C ALA A 139 46.25 -4.88 -17.76
N SER A 140 46.44 -5.81 -18.71
CA SER A 140 47.59 -6.70 -18.70
C SER A 140 48.83 -5.89 -19.09
N VAL A 141 49.82 -5.82 -18.20
CA VAL A 141 51.20 -5.40 -18.51
C VAL A 141 52.11 -6.59 -18.26
#